data_AF-A0A2G9YXE6-F1
#
_entry.id   AF-A0A2G9YXE6-F1
#
_cell.length_a   1.000
_cell.length_b   1.000
_cell.length_c   1.000
_cell.angle_alpha   90.00
_cell.angle_beta   90.00
_cell.angle_gamma   90.00
#
_symmetry.space_group_name_H-M   'P 1'
#
loop_
_entity.id
_entity.type
_entity.pdbx_description
1 polymer ?
#
loop_
_entity_poly.entity_id
_entity_poly.type
_entity_poly.pdbx_seq_one_letter_code
_entity_poly.pdbx_strand_id
1 'polypeptide(L)'
;MFFNTLGKPSSVFRLRTGRPSAVKTSNGQANRIKHAVYLFASIILGVLLSFIAHGLIEIGYLRWAESQGRIVPFYGSCTLLPAFRIALLALGVVGGFLLGRFWWRKVYDEKSD
;
A
#
# COMPACT_ATOMS: atom_id res chain seq x y z
N MET A 1 50.11 8.77 70.10
CA MET A 1 49.74 10.19 69.92
C MET A 1 49.85 10.52 68.44
N PHE A 2 48.73 10.98 67.85
CA PHE A 2 48.60 11.83 66.64
C PHE A 2 49.46 11.57 65.40
N PHE A 3 48.80 11.24 64.27
CA PHE A 3 48.59 12.21 63.17
C PHE A 3 47.42 11.77 62.28
N ASN A 4 46.39 12.63 62.20
CA ASN A 4 45.38 12.69 61.14
C ASN A 4 46.01 13.36 59.91
N THR A 5 45.61 12.99 58.67
CA THR A 5 44.87 13.86 57.72
C THR A 5 44.76 13.28 56.30
N LEU A 6 43.50 13.21 55.83
CA LEU A 6 42.99 13.69 54.52
C LEU A 6 43.50 13.09 53.19
N GLY A 7 42.59 12.37 52.53
CA GLY A 7 42.01 12.88 51.27
C GLY A 7 42.56 12.33 49.95
N LYS A 8 41.77 11.48 49.28
CA LYS A 8 41.62 11.54 47.81
C LYS A 8 40.36 10.79 47.34
N PRO A 9 39.27 11.47 46.94
CA PRO A 9 38.26 10.82 46.12
C PRO A 9 38.83 10.65 44.71
N SER A 10 39.13 9.42 44.31
CA SER A 10 39.37 9.11 42.90
C SER A 10 38.03 9.14 42.16
N SER A 11 37.62 10.35 41.77
CA SER A 11 36.52 10.57 40.84
C SER A 11 36.89 9.97 39.49
N VAL A 12 36.50 8.71 39.29
CA VAL A 12 36.55 8.06 37.98
C VAL A 12 35.51 8.77 37.09
N PHE A 13 35.97 9.79 36.39
CA PHE A 13 35.19 10.49 35.38
C PHE A 13 34.99 9.55 34.19
N ARG A 14 33.93 8.74 34.24
CA ARG A 14 33.46 7.97 33.09
C ARG A 14 32.96 8.97 32.05
N LEU A 15 33.76 9.24 31.03
CA LEU A 15 33.29 9.82 29.78
C LEU A 15 32.21 8.88 29.24
N ARG A 16 30.94 9.22 29.50
CA ARG A 16 29.79 8.63 28.82
C ARG A 16 29.91 9.11 27.38
N THR A 17 30.63 8.34 26.56
CA THR A 17 30.59 8.51 25.13
C THR A 17 29.12 8.50 24.73
N GLY A 18 28.66 9.62 24.20
CA GLY A 18 27.33 9.71 23.62
C GLY A 18 27.19 8.55 22.64
N ARG A 19 26.14 7.75 22.81
CA ARG A 19 25.78 6.73 21.82
C ARG A 19 25.80 7.43 20.45
N PRO A 20 26.45 6.88 19.42
CA PRO A 20 26.33 7.43 18.09
C PRO A 20 24.83 7.46 17.76
N SER A 21 24.30 8.67 17.56
CA SER A 21 22.93 8.90 17.12
C SER A 21 22.72 8.04 15.88
N ALA A 22 21.75 7.14 15.97
CA ALA A 22 21.46 6.13 14.96
C ALA A 22 21.61 6.70 13.55
N VAL A 23 22.64 6.24 12.83
CA VAL A 23 22.72 6.41 11.38
C VAL A 23 21.47 5.75 10.84
N LYS A 24 20.52 6.56 10.38
CA LYS A 24 19.29 6.09 9.72
C LYS A 24 19.74 5.41 8.43
N THR A 25 20.00 4.11 8.51
CA THR A 25 20.56 3.30 7.42
C THR A 25 19.72 3.53 6.16
N SER A 26 20.35 3.95 5.06
CA SER A 26 19.77 4.13 3.72
C SER A 26 18.81 2.99 3.33
N ASN A 27 19.14 1.76 3.74
CA ASN A 27 18.36 0.55 3.53
C ASN A 27 16.90 0.64 4.05
N GLY A 28 16.67 1.28 5.19
CA GLY A 28 15.32 1.45 5.76
C GLY A 28 14.46 2.44 4.97
N GLN A 29 15.08 3.46 4.37
CA GLN A 29 14.38 4.41 3.50
C GLN A 29 14.10 3.78 2.12
N ALA A 30 15.05 3.04 1.56
CA ALA A 30 14.87 2.32 0.29
C ALA A 30 13.73 1.31 0.36
N ASN A 31 13.60 0.56 1.46
CA ASN A 31 12.50 -0.40 1.65
C ASN A 31 11.12 0.29 1.73
N ARG A 32 11.03 1.46 2.37
CA ARG A 32 9.79 2.24 2.41
C ARG A 32 9.37 2.76 1.04
N ILE A 33 10.33 3.22 0.23
CA ILE A 33 10.06 3.70 -1.13
C ILE A 33 9.60 2.55 -2.02
N LYS A 34 10.28 1.40 -1.97
CA LYS A 34 9.87 0.19 -2.70
C LYS A 34 8.44 -0.24 -2.36
N HIS A 35 8.10 -0.21 -1.07
CA HIS A 35 6.75 -0.52 -0.60
C HIS A 35 5.70 0.47 -1.14
N ALA A 36 6.01 1.77 -1.12
CA ALA A 36 5.11 2.79 -1.65
C ALA A 36 4.87 2.63 -3.17
N VAL A 37 5.93 2.40 -3.96
CA VAL A 37 5.83 2.16 -5.40
C VAL A 37 4.99 0.91 -5.69
N TYR A 38 5.19 -0.16 -4.93
CA TYR A 38 4.42 -1.40 -5.08
C TYR A 38 2.93 -1.20 -4.80
N LEU A 39 2.59 -0.48 -3.72
CA LEU A 39 1.21 -0.12 -3.39
C LEU A 39 0.58 0.73 -4.49
N PHE A 40 1.29 1.74 -4.99
CA PHE A 40 0.79 2.58 -6.10
C PHE A 40 0.55 1.77 -7.37
N ALA A 41 1.49 0.90 -7.75
CA ALA A 41 1.33 0.02 -8.90
C ALA A 41 0.13 -0.92 -8.76
N SER A 42 -0.13 -1.43 -7.55
CA SER A 42 -1.26 -2.30 -7.25
C SER A 42 -2.61 -1.57 -7.34
N ILE A 43 -2.66 -0.30 -6.92
CA ILE A 43 -3.86 0.54 -7.08
C ILE A 43 -4.13 0.80 -8.57
N ILE A 44 -3.10 1.17 -9.34
CA ILE A 44 -3.23 1.37 -10.79
C ILE A 44 -3.73 0.09 -11.46
N LEU A 45 -3.16 -1.07 -11.09
CA LEU A 45 -3.60 -2.36 -11.59
C LEU A 45 -5.06 -2.65 -11.24
N GLY A 46 -5.51 -2.38 -10.01
CA GLY A 46 -6.90 -2.55 -9.58
C GLY A 46 -7.88 -1.65 -10.33
N VAL A 47 -7.50 -0.39 -10.61
CA VAL A 47 -8.27 0.53 -11.46
C VAL A 47 -8.35 -0.01 -12.88
N LEU A 48 -7.23 -0.46 -13.47
CA LEU A 48 -7.19 -1.02 -14.81
C LEU A 48 -8.08 -2.27 -14.93
N LEU A 49 -8.04 -3.14 -13.91
CA LEU A 49 -8.89 -4.33 -13.85
C LEU A 49 -10.38 -3.99 -13.77
N SER A 50 -10.72 -2.87 -13.14
CA SER A 50 -12.11 -2.40 -13.05
C SER A 50 -12.64 -1.88 -14.38
N PHE A 51 -11.79 -1.27 -15.21
CA PHE A 51 -12.16 -0.93 -16.59
C PHE A 51 -12.42 -2.17 -17.44
N ILE A 52 -11.58 -3.21 -17.29
CA ILE A 52 -11.77 -4.48 -18.01
C ILE A 52 -13.07 -5.15 -17.56
N ALA A 53 -13.31 -5.24 -16.24
CA ALA A 53 -14.53 -5.79 -15.68
C ALA A 53 -15.78 -5.03 -16.14
N HIS A 54 -15.71 -3.69 -16.19
CA HIS A 54 -16.78 -2.85 -16.71
C HIS A 54 -17.14 -3.21 -18.14
N GLY A 55 -16.14 -3.27 -19.03
CA GLY A 55 -16.36 -3.60 -20.44
C GLY A 55 -16.91 -5.01 -20.64
N LEU A 56 -16.43 -6.00 -19.88
CA LEU A 56 -16.95 -7.37 -19.95
C LEU A 56 -18.42 -7.46 -19.51
N ILE A 57 -18.79 -6.75 -18.44
CA ILE A 57 -20.18 -6.68 -17.97
C ILE A 57 -21.07 -6.03 -19.03
N GLU A 58 -20.62 -4.94 -19.65
CA GLU A 58 -21.37 -4.25 -20.70
C GLU A 58 -21.59 -5.14 -21.92
N ILE A 59 -20.54 -5.81 -22.42
CA ILE A 59 -20.65 -6.75 -23.53
C ILE A 59 -21.58 -7.92 -23.18
N GLY A 60 -21.46 -8.49 -21.98
CA GLY A 60 -22.33 -9.57 -21.52
C GLY A 60 -23.79 -9.14 -21.42
N TYR A 61 -24.04 -7.95 -20.88
CA TYR A 61 -25.37 -7.38 -20.74
C TYR A 61 -26.02 -7.09 -22.11
N LEU A 62 -25.25 -6.52 -23.06
CA LEU A 62 -25.72 -6.27 -24.42
C LEU A 62 -26.12 -7.57 -25.13
N ARG A 63 -25.28 -8.61 -25.06
CA ARG A 63 -25.59 -9.93 -25.65
C ARG A 63 -26.81 -10.58 -25.02
N TRP A 64 -26.97 -10.44 -23.70
CA TRP A 64 -28.16 -10.94 -23.00
C TRP A 64 -29.42 -10.17 -23.41
N ALA A 65 -29.37 -8.84 -23.46
CA ALA A 65 -30.51 -8.02 -23.85
C ALA A 65 -30.95 -8.25 -25.31
N GLU A 66 -29.97 -8.43 -26.21
CA GLU A 66 -30.18 -8.83 -27.60
C GLU A 66 -30.90 -10.19 -27.67
N SER A 67 -30.46 -11.18 -26.88
CA SER A 67 -31.11 -12.51 -26.81
C SER A 67 -32.56 -12.47 -26.30
N GLN A 68 -32.92 -11.45 -25.54
CA GLN A 68 -34.27 -11.25 -24.99
C GLN A 68 -35.15 -10.37 -25.88
N GLY A 69 -34.66 -9.93 -27.05
CA GLY A 69 -35.37 -9.01 -27.94
C GLY A 69 -35.70 -7.65 -27.29
N ARG A 70 -34.99 -7.28 -26.22
CA ARG A 70 -35.23 -6.02 -25.50
C ARG A 70 -34.38 -4.92 -26.11
N ILE A 71 -35.04 -3.83 -26.51
CA ILE A 71 -34.37 -2.61 -26.92
C ILE A 71 -33.78 -1.97 -25.67
N VAL A 72 -32.44 -1.93 -25.59
CA VAL A 72 -31.74 -1.29 -24.48
C VAL A 72 -31.82 0.23 -24.67
N PRO A 73 -32.45 0.99 -23.76
CA PRO A 73 -32.56 2.43 -23.92
C PRO A 73 -31.16 3.06 -23.83
N PHE A 74 -30.70 3.60 -24.96
CA PHE A 74 -29.46 4.36 -25.06
C PHE A 74 -29.66 5.73 -24.40
N TYR A 75 -29.20 5.89 -23.16
CA TYR A 75 -29.21 7.20 -22.50
C TYR A 75 -28.02 8.04 -23.00
N GLY A 76 -28.24 8.78 -24.08
CA GLY A 76 -27.42 9.94 -24.46
C GLY A 76 -25.90 9.71 -24.48
N SER A 77 -25.43 8.62 -25.10
CA SER A 77 -24.03 8.16 -25.22
C SER A 77 -23.48 7.20 -24.14
N CYS A 78 -24.28 6.75 -23.16
CA CYS A 78 -23.88 5.68 -22.23
C CYS A 78 -25.04 4.73 -21.92
N THR A 79 -24.84 3.44 -22.23
CA THR A 79 -25.84 2.38 -22.05
C THR A 79 -25.86 1.81 -20.63
N LEU A 80 -24.82 2.08 -19.83
CA LEU A 80 -24.70 1.64 -18.43
C LEU A 80 -24.94 2.81 -17.45
N LEU A 81 -25.69 2.54 -16.38
CA LEU A 81 -25.93 3.49 -15.28
C LEU A 81 -24.59 4.13 -14.83
N PRO A 82 -24.48 5.47 -14.75
CA PRO A 82 -23.28 6.14 -14.22
C PRO A 82 -22.90 5.67 -12.80
N ALA A 83 -23.87 5.14 -12.05
CA ALA A 83 -23.64 4.48 -10.77
C ALA A 83 -22.69 3.26 -10.87
N PHE A 84 -22.77 2.45 -11.95
CA PHE A 84 -21.87 1.32 -12.14
C PHE A 84 -20.43 1.76 -12.38
N ARG A 85 -20.23 2.85 -13.12
CA ARG A 85 -18.90 3.43 -13.32
C ARG A 85 -18.27 3.84 -11.99
N ILE A 86 -19.03 4.49 -11.11
CA ILE A 86 -18.55 4.90 -9.78
C ILE A 86 -18.31 3.67 -8.89
N ALA A 87 -19.22 2.70 -8.89
CA ALA A 87 -19.09 1.49 -8.08
C ALA A 87 -17.89 0.64 -8.49
N LEU A 88 -17.65 0.46 -9.79
CA LEU A 88 -16.49 -0.27 -10.30
C LEU A 88 -15.18 0.45 -10.00
N LEU A 89 -15.14 1.78 -10.11
CA LEU A 89 -13.96 2.56 -9.77
C LEU A 89 -13.66 2.45 -8.27
N ALA A 90 -14.68 2.56 -7.41
CA ALA A 90 -14.54 2.36 -5.98
C ALA A 90 -14.05 0.93 -5.65
N LEU A 91 -14.62 -0.10 -6.27
CA LEU A 91 -14.17 -1.49 -6.12
C LEU A 91 -12.75 -1.70 -6.62
N GLY A 92 -12.33 -1.02 -7.68
CA GLY A 92 -10.98 -1.09 -8.20
C GLY A 92 -9.93 -0.51 -7.28
N VAL A 93 -10.24 0.64 -6.68
CA VAL A 93 -9.37 1.29 -5.70
C VAL A 93 -9.27 0.46 -4.43
N VAL A 94 -10.41 0.02 -3.88
CA VAL A 94 -10.46 -0.81 -2.66
C VAL A 94 -9.81 -2.17 -2.91
N GLY A 95 -10.15 -2.83 -4.02
CA GLY A 95 -9.60 -4.11 -4.43
C GLY A 95 -8.10 -4.05 -4.72
N GLY A 96 -7.65 -3.04 -5.47
CA GLY A 96 -6.23 -2.81 -5.76
C GLY A 96 -5.40 -2.55 -4.50
N PHE A 97 -5.95 -1.81 -3.54
CA PHE A 97 -5.30 -1.57 -2.25
C PHE A 97 -5.20 -2.84 -1.40
N LEU A 98 -6.28 -3.61 -1.27
CA LEU A 98 -6.30 -4.87 -0.53
C LEU A 98 -5.37 -5.91 -1.17
N LEU A 99 -5.38 -6.01 -2.50
CA LEU A 99 -4.54 -6.93 -3.26
C LEU A 99 -3.06 -6.57 -3.13
N GLY A 100 -2.72 -5.29 -3.23
CA GLY A 100 -1.35 -4.80 -3.02
C GLY A 100 -0.84 -5.11 -1.62
N ARG A 101 -1.68 -4.94 -0.59
CA ARG A 101 -1.32 -5.31 0.80
C ARG A 101 -1.19 -6.82 0.99
N PHE A 102 -2.07 -7.61 0.37
CA PHE A 102 -2.03 -9.07 0.47
C PHE A 102 -0.78 -9.65 -0.20
N TRP A 103 -0.47 -9.22 -1.43
CA TRP A 103 0.70 -9.68 -2.16
C TRP A 103 2.00 -9.18 -1.56
N TRP A 104 2.04 -7.97 -1.00
CA TRP A 104 3.24 -7.48 -0.31
C TRP A 104 3.62 -8.41 0.84
N ARG A 105 2.66 -8.77 1.71
CA ARG A 105 2.91 -9.75 2.77
C ARG A 105 3.40 -11.07 2.20
N LYS A 106 2.74 -11.60 1.18
CA LYS A 106 3.14 -12.89 0.60
C LYS A 106 4.57 -12.88 0.05
N VAL A 107 4.92 -11.89 -0.77
CA VAL A 107 6.22 -11.85 -1.47
C VAL A 107 7.38 -11.45 -0.55
N TYR A 108 7.12 -10.59 0.44
CA TYR A 108 8.18 -10.02 1.28
C TYR A 108 8.27 -10.65 2.67
N ASP A 109 7.19 -11.18 3.26
CA ASP A 109 7.28 -11.87 4.55
C ASP A 109 7.91 -13.27 4.39
N GLU A 110 7.72 -13.95 3.25
CA GLU A 110 8.34 -15.26 2.95
C GLU A 110 9.87 -15.19 2.76
N LYS A 111 10.48 -13.99 2.65
CA LYS A 111 11.94 -13.81 2.57
C LYS A 111 12.61 -13.57 3.93
N SER A 112 11.85 -13.64 5.02
CA SER A 112 12.33 -13.32 6.37
C SER A 112 12.79 -14.53 7.18
N ASP A 113 12.65 -15.76 6.67
CA ASP A 113 13.16 -17.00 7.25
C ASP A 113 14.30 -17.59 6.40
#